data_AF-A0A2D8VJT4-F1
#
_entry.id   AF-A0A2D8VJT4-F1
#
_cell.length_a   1.000
_cell.length_b   1.000
_cell.length_c   1.000
_cell.angle_alpha   90.00
_cell.angle_beta   90.00
_cell.angle_gamma   90.00
#
_symmetry.space_group_name_H-M   'P 1'
#
loop_
_entity.id
_entity.type
_entity.pdbx_description
1 polymer ?
#
loop_
_entity_poly.entity_id
_entity_poly.type
_entity_poly.pdbx_seq_one_letter_code
_entity_poly.pdbx_strand_id
1 'polypeptide(L)'
;MHNGFVNVDGEKMSKSLGNFWTVREAFENHAPLALRYALLSVPYRNPIDLTPEFLQDAVIHYERLVEAYSASLSSDSDSGVDLSDYSQRFTDAMNDDFNTRAAIIEIQAIVSQNPGRDVASWFEKYAGDVLGLLPSSAEVLAGRAEAESARADIADRVEFLLKERETARQTKNWDRADEIRDELNSIGVIVEDGPDGPTWRLA
;
A
#
# COMPACT_ATOMS: atom_id res chain seq x y z
N MET A 1 -1.60 -4.68 31.77
CA MET A 1 -2.16 -4.81 30.42
C MET A 1 -2.08 -6.26 30.02
N HIS A 2 -3.15 -6.81 29.44
CA HIS A 2 -3.21 -8.16 28.90
C HIS A 2 -3.63 -8.08 27.44
N ASN A 3 -2.95 -8.80 26.57
CA ASN A 3 -3.26 -8.81 25.13
C ASN A 3 -4.24 -9.94 24.81
N GLY A 4 -5.05 -9.73 23.77
CA GLY A 4 -5.86 -10.77 23.16
C GLY A 4 -5.00 -11.87 22.54
N PHE A 5 -5.60 -13.03 22.32
CA PHE A 5 -4.91 -14.14 21.65
C PHE A 5 -4.83 -13.89 20.14
N VAL A 6 -3.79 -14.45 19.53
CA VAL A 6 -3.68 -14.56 18.07
C VAL A 6 -4.18 -15.95 17.67
N ASN A 7 -5.09 -15.97 16.71
CA ASN A 7 -5.63 -17.16 16.07
C ASN A 7 -5.17 -17.21 14.60
N VAL A 8 -5.18 -18.41 14.03
CA VAL A 8 -4.99 -18.68 12.61
C VAL A 8 -6.15 -19.54 12.16
N ASP A 9 -6.87 -19.07 11.15
CA ASP A 9 -8.04 -19.76 10.56
C ASP A 9 -9.05 -20.23 11.61
N GLY A 10 -9.34 -19.38 12.59
CA GLY A 10 -10.30 -19.64 13.67
C GLY A 10 -9.77 -20.54 14.80
N GLU A 11 -8.56 -21.10 14.68
CA GLU A 11 -7.92 -21.87 15.72
C GLU A 11 -6.89 -21.06 16.49
N LYS A 12 -6.83 -21.25 17.81
CA LYS A 12 -5.81 -20.59 18.63
C LYS A 12 -4.42 -20.99 18.15
N MET A 13 -3.58 -20.00 17.88
CA MET A 13 -2.19 -20.24 17.53
C MET A 13 -1.45 -20.86 18.73
N SER A 14 -0.95 -22.10 18.60
CA SER A 14 -0.21 -22.76 19.67
C SER A 14 0.80 -23.80 19.19
N LYS A 15 1.92 -23.91 19.93
CA LYS A 15 2.91 -24.97 19.68
C LYS A 15 2.33 -26.38 19.77
N SER A 16 1.34 -26.58 20.64
CA SER A 16 0.68 -27.88 20.84
C SER A 16 -0.20 -28.30 19.66
N LEU A 17 -0.82 -27.34 18.95
CA LEU A 17 -1.64 -27.60 17.77
C LEU A 17 -0.81 -27.64 16.48
N GLY A 18 0.45 -27.20 16.52
CA GLY A 18 1.34 -27.17 15.36
C GLY A 18 1.01 -26.09 14.33
N ASN A 19 0.05 -25.21 14.63
CA ASN A 19 -0.47 -24.14 13.75
C ASN A 19 0.15 -22.76 14.06
N PHE A 20 1.36 -22.71 14.62
CA PHE A 20 2.02 -21.46 14.98
C PHE A 20 3.06 -21.05 13.95
N TRP A 21 3.21 -19.74 13.76
CA TRP A 21 4.30 -19.15 13.00
C TRP A 21 5.30 -18.50 13.94
N THR A 22 6.57 -18.67 13.65
CA THR A 22 7.61 -17.79 14.14
C THR A 22 7.58 -16.48 13.37
N VAL A 23 8.12 -15.41 13.97
CA VAL A 23 8.28 -14.12 13.29
C VAL A 23 9.09 -14.27 12.00
N ARG A 24 10.07 -15.18 11.97
CA ARG A 24 10.89 -15.44 10.78
C ARG A 24 10.05 -16.04 9.64
N GLU A 25 9.25 -17.07 9.93
CA GLU A 25 8.36 -17.70 8.95
C GLU A 25 7.29 -16.71 8.45
N ALA A 26 6.79 -15.83 9.32
CA ALA A 26 5.85 -14.79 8.90
C ALA A 26 6.49 -13.80 7.92
N PHE A 27 7.76 -13.42 8.14
CA PHE A 27 8.50 -12.51 7.25
C PHE A 27 8.90 -13.13 5.91
N GLU A 28 8.88 -14.46 5.79
CA GLU A 28 9.09 -15.13 4.50
C GLU A 28 7.89 -14.94 3.55
N ASN A 29 6.70 -14.69 4.10
CA ASN A 29 5.45 -14.62 3.33
C ASN A 29 4.78 -13.24 3.36
N HIS A 30 5.14 -12.39 4.33
CA HIS A 30 4.52 -11.09 4.53
C HIS A 30 5.57 -10.00 4.80
N ALA A 31 5.39 -8.84 4.17
CA ALA A 31 6.22 -7.68 4.47
C ALA A 31 6.09 -7.29 5.96
N PRO A 32 7.19 -7.05 6.70
CA PRO A 32 7.15 -6.81 8.14
C PRO A 32 6.22 -5.69 8.57
N LEU A 33 6.17 -4.58 7.82
CA LEU A 33 5.33 -3.43 8.13
C LEU A 33 3.85 -3.67 7.78
N ALA A 34 3.55 -4.44 6.74
CA ALA A 34 2.18 -4.86 6.45
C ALA A 34 1.64 -5.81 7.54
N LEU A 35 2.48 -6.73 8.04
CA LEU A 35 2.13 -7.58 9.17
C LEU A 35 1.90 -6.75 10.44
N ARG A 36 2.73 -5.72 10.69
CA ARG A 36 2.54 -4.79 11.80
C ARG A 36 1.23 -4.02 11.66
N TYR A 37 0.90 -3.56 10.44
CA TYR A 37 -0.38 -2.91 10.14
C TYR A 37 -1.55 -3.81 10.54
N ALA A 38 -1.55 -5.07 10.08
CA ALA A 38 -2.59 -6.05 10.40
C ALA A 38 -2.81 -6.21 11.91
N LEU A 39 -1.71 -6.34 12.67
CA LEU A 39 -1.75 -6.48 14.13
C LEU A 39 -2.30 -5.23 14.84
N LEU A 40 -2.05 -4.02 14.30
CA LEU A 40 -2.55 -2.77 14.87
C LEU A 40 -3.99 -2.44 14.44
N SER A 41 -4.51 -3.04 13.38
CA SER A 41 -5.90 -2.87 12.92
C SER A 41 -6.96 -3.46 13.89
N VAL A 42 -6.52 -4.19 14.91
CA VAL A 42 -7.34 -4.74 15.98
C VAL A 42 -6.86 -4.19 17.32
N PRO A 43 -7.74 -3.69 18.21
CA PRO A 43 -7.32 -3.20 19.53
C PRO A 43 -6.62 -4.32 20.33
N TYR A 44 -5.55 -3.98 21.05
CA TYR A 44 -4.63 -4.96 21.67
C TYR A 44 -5.32 -5.99 22.59
N ARG A 45 -6.43 -5.61 23.22
CA ARG A 45 -7.20 -6.45 24.15
C ARG A 45 -8.12 -7.47 23.45
N ASN A 46 -8.38 -7.28 22.16
CA ASN A 46 -9.26 -8.16 21.39
C ASN A 46 -8.46 -9.31 20.78
N PRO A 47 -9.03 -10.52 20.70
CA PRO A 47 -8.42 -11.59 19.92
C PRO A 47 -8.39 -11.19 18.43
N ILE A 48 -7.32 -11.56 17.76
CA ILE A 48 -7.13 -11.34 16.32
C ILE A 48 -7.05 -12.69 15.62
N ASP A 49 -7.70 -12.81 14.48
CA ASP A 49 -7.64 -14.00 13.62
C ASP A 49 -6.94 -13.63 12.31
N LEU A 50 -5.78 -14.22 12.07
CA LEU A 50 -4.91 -13.89 10.93
C LEU A 50 -5.25 -14.79 9.74
N THR A 51 -6.47 -14.65 9.21
CA THR A 51 -6.85 -15.38 7.98
C THR A 51 -6.11 -14.80 6.76
N PRO A 52 -5.93 -15.59 5.69
CA PRO A 52 -5.32 -15.11 4.46
C PRO A 52 -5.97 -13.84 3.90
N GLU A 53 -7.31 -13.76 3.95
CA GLU A 53 -8.06 -12.61 3.45
C GLU A 53 -7.79 -11.36 4.30
N PHE A 54 -7.76 -11.50 5.63
CA PHE A 54 -7.47 -10.39 6.53
C PHE A 54 -6.03 -9.85 6.33
N LEU A 55 -5.07 -10.75 6.13
CA LEU A 55 -3.68 -10.37 5.84
C LEU A 55 -3.56 -9.68 4.48
N GLN A 56 -4.28 -10.17 3.47
CA GLN A 56 -4.29 -9.55 2.14
C GLN A 56 -4.89 -8.14 2.18
N ASP A 57 -6.01 -7.96 2.88
CA ASP A 57 -6.63 -6.64 3.07
C ASP A 57 -5.66 -5.68 3.78
N ALA A 58 -4.98 -6.15 4.82
CA ALA A 58 -3.99 -5.35 5.54
C ALA A 58 -2.81 -4.93 4.64
N VAL A 59 -2.34 -5.81 3.74
CA VAL A 59 -1.32 -5.47 2.73
C VAL A 59 -1.81 -4.36 1.82
N ILE A 60 -3.02 -4.48 1.26
CA ILE A 60 -3.59 -3.47 0.35
C ILE A 60 -3.71 -2.10 1.03
N HIS A 61 -4.21 -2.06 2.27
CA HIS A 61 -4.36 -0.81 3.01
C HIS A 61 -3.03 -0.19 3.43
N TYR A 62 -2.04 -1.02 3.72
CA TYR A 62 -0.69 -0.60 4.01
C TYR A 62 0.01 -0.02 2.77
N GLU A 63 -0.10 -0.68 1.61
CA GLU A 63 0.48 -0.20 0.35
C GLU A 63 -0.09 1.17 -0.03
N ARG A 64 -1.41 1.36 0.08
CA ARG A 64 -2.04 2.67 -0.13
C ARG A 64 -1.53 3.76 0.80
N LEU A 65 -1.24 3.43 2.06
CA LEU A 65 -0.62 4.36 3.00
C LEU A 65 0.78 4.78 2.52
N VAL A 66 1.60 3.82 2.09
CA VAL A 66 2.95 4.08 1.57
C VAL A 66 2.90 4.90 0.28
N GLU A 67 1.96 4.62 -0.62
CA GLU A 67 1.73 5.39 -1.84
C GLU A 67 1.34 6.85 -1.53
N ALA A 68 0.38 7.06 -0.65
CA ALA A 68 -0.05 8.40 -0.23
C ALA A 68 1.08 9.18 0.45
N TYR A 69 1.89 8.50 1.26
CA TYR A 69 3.08 9.09 1.88
C TYR A 69 4.14 9.47 0.83
N SER A 70 4.44 8.56 -0.12
CA SER A 70 5.37 8.82 -1.23
C SER A 70 4.93 9.99 -2.11
N ALA A 71 3.64 10.07 -2.43
CA ALA A 71 3.06 11.19 -3.17
C ALA A 71 3.20 12.51 -2.38
N SER A 72 2.95 12.48 -1.08
CA SER A 72 3.06 13.64 -0.19
C SER A 72 4.50 14.13 -0.02
N LEU A 73 5.47 13.22 0.10
CA LEU A 73 6.90 13.54 0.16
C LEU A 73 7.42 14.25 -1.09
N SER A 74 6.79 13.99 -2.23
CA SER A 74 7.19 14.58 -3.52
C SER A 74 6.37 15.82 -3.89
N SER A 75 5.52 16.30 -2.99
CA SER A 75 4.75 17.53 -3.21
C SER A 75 5.58 18.76 -2.86
N ASP A 76 5.57 19.77 -3.75
CA ASP A 76 6.22 21.06 -3.51
C ASP A 76 5.35 22.02 -2.67
N SER A 77 4.06 21.72 -2.53
CA SER A 77 3.09 22.54 -1.82
C SER A 77 2.40 21.78 -0.68
N ASP A 78 1.75 22.54 0.18
CA ASP A 78 0.90 21.98 1.22
C ASP A 78 -0.45 21.56 0.60
N SER A 79 -1.11 20.59 1.21
CA SER A 79 -2.33 19.94 0.69
C SER A 79 -3.57 20.83 0.76
N GLY A 80 -3.56 21.83 1.64
CA GLY A 80 -4.73 22.63 2.01
C GLY A 80 -5.76 21.87 2.86
N VAL A 81 -5.45 20.64 3.28
CA VAL A 81 -6.30 19.81 4.15
C VAL A 81 -6.19 20.32 5.58
N ASP A 82 -7.33 20.44 6.28
CA ASP A 82 -7.30 20.71 7.71
C ASP A 82 -6.95 19.43 8.48
N LEU A 83 -5.69 19.34 8.91
CA LEU A 83 -5.13 18.20 9.63
C LEU A 83 -5.38 18.23 11.14
N SER A 84 -5.93 19.35 11.67
CA SER A 84 -6.09 19.55 13.12
C SER A 84 -7.15 18.61 13.69
N ASP A 85 -8.27 18.47 12.99
CA ASP A 85 -9.37 17.58 13.35
C ASP A 85 -8.94 16.10 13.37
N TYR A 86 -8.20 15.66 12.36
CA TYR A 86 -7.64 14.30 12.31
C TYR A 86 -6.61 14.06 13.43
N SER A 87 -5.78 15.06 13.72
CA SER A 87 -4.81 15.00 14.82
C SER A 87 -5.50 14.83 16.18
N GLN A 88 -6.59 15.57 16.40
CA GLN A 88 -7.35 15.49 17.64
C GLN A 88 -8.02 14.12 17.78
N ARG A 89 -8.72 13.65 16.74
CA ARG A 89 -9.39 12.34 16.77
C ARG A 89 -8.40 11.17 16.91
N PHE A 90 -7.25 11.25 16.26
CA PHE A 90 -6.18 10.27 16.44
C PHE A 90 -5.69 10.25 17.89
N THR A 91 -5.46 11.44 18.48
CA THR A 91 -4.99 11.58 19.86
C THR A 91 -6.03 11.04 20.85
N ASP A 92 -7.31 11.36 20.64
CA ASP A 92 -8.40 10.86 21.47
C ASP A 92 -8.52 9.33 21.39
N ALA A 93 -8.38 8.75 20.20
CA ALA A 93 -8.34 7.30 20.01
C ALA A 93 -7.16 6.65 20.77
N MET A 94 -5.96 7.22 20.68
CA MET A 94 -4.80 6.68 21.39
C MET A 94 -4.88 6.85 22.91
N ASN A 95 -5.56 7.90 23.39
CA ASN A 95 -5.85 8.12 24.81
C ASN A 95 -6.96 7.20 25.36
N ASP A 96 -7.82 6.67 24.50
CA ASP A 96 -8.84 5.66 24.84
C ASP A 96 -8.24 4.23 24.83
N ASP A 97 -7.46 3.89 25.86
CA ASP A 97 -6.86 2.56 26.03
C ASP A 97 -6.12 2.07 24.77
N PHE A 98 -5.30 2.93 24.17
CA PHE A 98 -4.50 2.64 22.98
C PHE A 98 -5.34 2.05 21.84
N ASN A 99 -6.47 2.67 21.49
CA ASN A 99 -7.37 2.20 20.44
C ASN A 99 -6.77 2.43 19.05
N THR A 100 -5.80 1.59 18.68
CA THR A 100 -5.06 1.64 17.42
C THR A 100 -5.96 1.45 16.20
N ARG A 101 -7.06 0.70 16.34
CA ARG A 101 -8.07 0.57 15.27
C ARG A 101 -8.69 1.93 14.94
N ALA A 102 -9.13 2.68 15.95
CA ALA A 102 -9.67 4.02 15.74
C ALA A 102 -8.61 5.00 15.22
N ALA A 103 -7.37 4.90 15.72
CA ALA A 103 -6.25 5.70 15.22
C ALA A 103 -5.96 5.43 13.73
N ILE A 104 -5.97 4.16 13.30
CA ILE A 104 -5.78 3.76 11.89
C ILE A 104 -6.89 4.29 10.99
N ILE A 105 -8.13 4.39 11.47
CA ILE A 105 -9.24 5.00 10.70
C ILE A 105 -8.88 6.44 10.32
N GLU A 106 -8.32 7.21 11.25
CA GLU A 106 -7.89 8.59 10.97
C GLU A 106 -6.71 8.63 9.98
N ILE A 107 -5.76 7.69 10.07
CA ILE A 107 -4.70 7.54 9.05
C ILE A 107 -5.32 7.30 7.66
N GLN A 108 -6.22 6.33 7.54
CA GLN A 108 -6.84 5.95 6.26
C GLN A 108 -7.72 7.07 5.68
N ALA A 109 -8.35 7.88 6.53
CA ALA A 109 -9.11 9.04 6.08
C ALA A 109 -8.22 10.09 5.39
N ILE A 110 -6.96 10.20 5.81
CA ILE A 110 -5.96 11.08 5.17
C ILE A 110 -5.35 10.45 3.91
N VAL A 111 -5.21 9.12 3.86
CA VAL A 111 -4.73 8.41 2.66
C VAL A 111 -5.56 8.76 1.41
N SER A 112 -6.83 9.10 1.58
CA SER A 112 -7.73 9.52 0.48
C SER A 112 -7.74 11.02 0.18
N GLN A 113 -6.91 11.83 0.85
CA GLN A 113 -6.85 13.28 0.66
C GLN A 113 -5.77 13.70 -0.34
N ASN A 114 -5.75 14.98 -0.69
CA ASN A 114 -4.70 15.55 -1.53
C ASN A 114 -3.33 15.42 -0.86
N PRO A 115 -2.28 15.04 -1.61
CA PRO A 115 -0.93 14.99 -1.08
C PRO A 115 -0.39 16.39 -0.79
N GLY A 116 0.50 16.49 0.19
CA GLY A 116 1.17 17.75 0.55
C GLY A 116 2.28 17.56 1.56
N ARG A 117 3.19 18.54 1.69
CA ARG A 117 4.32 18.46 2.65
C ARG A 117 3.84 18.36 4.10
N ASP A 118 2.74 19.05 4.40
CA ASP A 118 1.99 18.99 5.66
C ASP A 118 1.43 17.58 5.92
N VAL A 119 0.87 16.93 4.90
CA VAL A 119 0.38 15.55 4.97
C VAL A 119 1.53 14.56 5.19
N ALA A 120 2.67 14.73 4.51
CA ALA A 120 3.85 13.90 4.73
C ALA A 120 4.35 14.00 6.18
N SER A 121 4.47 15.24 6.70
CA SER A 121 4.87 15.50 8.09
C SER A 121 3.87 14.92 9.09
N TRP A 122 2.57 14.95 8.75
CA TRP A 122 1.53 14.35 9.57
C TRP A 122 1.64 12.82 9.60
N PHE A 123 1.85 12.18 8.44
CA PHE A 123 2.07 10.74 8.37
C PHE A 123 3.31 10.32 9.16
N GLU A 124 4.44 11.03 9.00
CA GLU A 124 5.67 10.79 9.76
C GLU A 124 5.42 10.78 11.26
N LYS A 125 4.67 11.76 11.77
CA LYS A 125 4.34 11.83 13.19
C LYS A 125 3.40 10.71 13.64
N TYR A 126 2.27 10.51 12.97
CA TYR A 126 1.20 9.65 13.51
C TYR A 126 1.29 8.20 13.01
N ALA A 127 1.51 7.99 11.72
CA ALA A 127 1.72 6.63 11.19
C ALA A 127 3.16 6.14 11.46
N GLY A 128 4.15 7.01 11.33
CA GLY A 128 5.56 6.71 11.58
C GLY A 128 5.89 6.60 13.06
N ASP A 129 6.04 7.72 13.77
CA ASP A 129 6.58 7.75 15.13
C ASP A 129 5.68 7.06 16.16
N VAL A 130 4.37 7.26 16.07
CA VAL A 130 3.43 6.68 17.06
C VAL A 130 3.12 5.21 16.78
N LEU A 131 2.78 4.84 15.53
CA LEU A 131 2.36 3.47 15.20
C LEU A 131 3.52 2.58 14.69
N GLY A 132 4.61 3.17 14.21
CA GLY A 132 5.73 2.44 13.63
C GLY A 132 5.40 1.79 12.29
N LEU A 133 4.51 2.41 11.50
CA LEU A 133 3.96 1.88 10.26
C LEU A 133 4.59 2.47 9.01
N LEU A 134 5.58 3.36 9.10
CA LEU A 134 6.22 3.92 7.91
C LEU A 134 7.65 3.42 7.77
N PRO A 135 8.07 3.05 6.54
CA PRO A 135 9.49 3.08 6.19
C PRO A 135 10.02 4.51 6.28
N SER A 136 11.35 4.67 6.32
CA SER A 136 11.94 6.00 6.34
C SER A 136 11.67 6.74 5.02
N SER A 137 11.60 8.08 5.07
CA SER A 137 11.46 8.91 3.87
C SER A 137 12.55 8.64 2.84
N ALA A 138 13.78 8.36 3.28
CA ALA A 138 14.89 7.99 2.41
C ALA A 138 14.65 6.67 1.66
N GLU A 139 14.14 5.64 2.34
CA GLU A 139 13.79 4.36 1.70
C GLU A 139 12.66 4.53 0.68
N VAL A 140 11.64 5.32 1.02
CA VAL A 140 10.50 5.61 0.12
C VAL A 140 10.96 6.35 -1.13
N LEU A 141 11.76 7.40 -0.96
CA LEU A 141 12.26 8.20 -2.09
C LEU A 141 13.23 7.40 -2.96
N ALA A 142 14.08 6.56 -2.36
CA ALA A 142 14.99 5.69 -3.11
C ALA A 142 14.21 4.67 -3.96
N GLY A 143 13.22 3.98 -3.36
CA GLY A 143 12.38 3.02 -4.08
C GLY A 143 11.57 3.69 -5.20
N ARG A 144 11.08 4.90 -4.98
CA ARG A 144 10.41 5.69 -6.03
C ARG A 144 11.36 6.03 -7.19
N ALA A 145 12.56 6.50 -6.88
CA ALA A 145 13.55 6.84 -7.91
C ALA A 145 13.97 5.62 -8.73
N GLU A 146 14.13 4.45 -8.08
CA GLU A 146 14.40 3.18 -8.77
C GLU A 146 13.24 2.79 -9.69
N ALA A 147 11.99 2.86 -9.21
CA ALA A 147 10.81 2.58 -10.01
C ALA A 147 10.66 3.53 -11.21
N GLU A 148 10.94 4.83 -11.01
CA GLU A 148 10.93 5.82 -12.09
C GLU A 148 12.03 5.55 -13.13
N SER A 149 13.23 5.17 -12.69
CA SER A 149 14.32 4.78 -13.59
C SER A 149 13.95 3.53 -14.40
N ALA A 150 13.45 2.48 -13.75
CA ALA A 150 13.03 1.25 -14.42
C ALA A 150 11.91 1.51 -15.43
N ARG A 151 10.98 2.41 -15.10
CA ARG A 151 9.92 2.86 -16.01
C ARG A 151 10.51 3.61 -17.21
N ALA A 152 11.46 4.51 -16.99
CA ALA A 152 12.10 5.30 -18.05
C ALA A 152 12.88 4.40 -19.03
N ASP A 153 13.54 3.35 -18.55
CA ASP A 153 14.34 2.43 -19.38
C ASP A 153 13.53 1.72 -20.47
N ILE A 154 12.23 1.50 -20.23
CA ILE A 154 11.35 0.81 -21.19
C ILE A 154 10.30 1.73 -21.83
N ALA A 155 10.20 3.00 -21.41
CA ALA A 155 9.13 3.91 -21.80
C ALA A 155 9.01 4.05 -23.32
N ASP A 156 10.11 4.33 -24.02
CA ASP A 156 10.12 4.48 -25.48
C ASP A 156 9.63 3.22 -26.20
N ARG A 157 10.01 2.03 -25.71
CA ARG A 157 9.57 0.75 -26.26
C ARG A 157 8.08 0.54 -26.03
N VAL A 158 7.58 0.83 -24.84
CA VAL A 158 6.17 0.71 -24.48
C VAL A 158 5.32 1.66 -25.32
N GLU A 159 5.72 2.93 -25.46
CA GLU A 159 5.01 3.91 -26.27
C GLU A 159 4.94 3.50 -27.75
N PHE A 160 6.03 2.95 -28.28
CA PHE A 160 6.05 2.40 -29.64
C PHE A 160 5.04 1.25 -29.79
N LEU A 161 5.05 0.28 -28.87
CA LEU A 161 4.15 -0.87 -28.89
C LEU A 161 2.69 -0.45 -28.72
N LEU A 162 2.38 0.49 -27.83
CA LEU A 162 1.02 1.02 -27.64
C LEU A 162 0.48 1.68 -28.91
N LYS A 163 1.32 2.45 -29.62
CA LYS A 163 0.95 3.07 -30.89
C LYS A 163 0.72 2.04 -32.00
N GLU A 164 1.56 1.00 -32.05
CA GLU A 164 1.38 -0.10 -32.99
C GLU A 164 0.09 -0.88 -32.70
N ARG A 165 -0.20 -1.14 -31.42
CA ARG A 165 -1.44 -1.80 -30.97
C ARG A 165 -2.68 -1.00 -31.36
N GLU A 166 -2.65 0.31 -31.17
CA GLU A 166 -3.76 1.18 -31.57
C GLU A 166 -3.98 1.15 -33.09
N THR A 167 -2.90 1.18 -33.87
CA THR A 167 -2.97 1.03 -35.33
C THR A 167 -3.57 -0.32 -35.74
N ALA A 168 -3.18 -1.40 -35.06
CA ALA A 168 -3.72 -2.74 -35.29
C ALA A 168 -5.23 -2.80 -34.98
N ARG A 169 -5.68 -2.18 -33.87
CA ARG A 169 -7.11 -2.09 -33.53
C ARG A 169 -7.90 -1.29 -34.56
N GLN A 170 -7.38 -0.14 -35.01
CA GLN A 170 -8.04 0.70 -36.02
C GLN A 170 -8.18 -0.01 -37.38
N THR A 171 -7.16 -0.80 -37.75
CA THR A 171 -7.18 -1.62 -38.97
C THR A 171 -7.89 -2.96 -38.80
N LYS A 172 -8.48 -3.22 -37.62
CA LYS A 172 -9.17 -4.47 -37.24
C LYS A 172 -8.28 -5.72 -37.32
N ASN A 173 -6.98 -5.55 -37.16
CA ASN A 173 -6.02 -6.64 -37.01
C ASN A 173 -5.94 -7.05 -35.53
N TRP A 174 -6.91 -7.84 -35.09
CA TRP A 174 -7.03 -8.26 -33.69
C TRP A 174 -5.89 -9.17 -33.25
N ASP A 175 -5.43 -10.08 -34.12
CA ASP A 175 -4.32 -10.99 -33.83
C ASP A 175 -3.05 -10.20 -33.48
N ARG A 176 -2.70 -9.18 -34.29
CA ARG A 176 -1.53 -8.33 -34.00
C ARG A 176 -1.71 -7.52 -32.71
N ALA A 177 -2.92 -7.05 -32.42
CA ALA A 177 -3.18 -6.32 -31.18
C ALA A 177 -3.01 -7.20 -29.93
N ASP A 178 -3.39 -8.47 -30.00
CA ASP A 178 -3.19 -9.46 -28.94
C ASP A 178 -1.70 -9.84 -28.80
N GLU A 179 -0.98 -10.05 -29.90
CA GLU A 179 0.47 -10.28 -29.87
C GLU A 179 1.22 -9.16 -29.14
N ILE A 180 0.87 -7.90 -29.42
CA ILE A 180 1.51 -6.75 -28.77
C ILE A 180 1.13 -6.68 -27.29
N ARG A 181 -0.10 -7.04 -26.92
CA ARG A 181 -0.50 -7.12 -25.50
C ARG A 181 0.35 -8.16 -24.77
N ASP A 182 0.59 -9.31 -25.39
CA ASP A 182 1.40 -10.37 -24.80
C ASP A 182 2.88 -9.96 -24.72
N GLU A 183 3.39 -9.22 -25.70
CA GLU A 183 4.73 -8.62 -25.65
C GLU A 183 4.86 -7.64 -24.47
N LEU A 184 3.89 -6.75 -24.29
CA LEU A 184 3.84 -5.81 -23.16
C LEU A 184 3.80 -6.55 -21.82
N ASN A 185 2.95 -7.57 -21.69
CA ASN A 185 2.91 -8.40 -20.49
C ASN A 185 4.24 -9.11 -20.22
N SER A 186 4.94 -9.57 -21.27
CA SER A 186 6.22 -10.28 -21.15
C SER A 186 7.36 -9.41 -20.60
N ILE A 187 7.28 -8.09 -20.81
CA ILE A 187 8.21 -7.10 -20.24
C ILE A 187 7.70 -6.49 -18.94
N GLY A 188 6.68 -7.10 -18.32
CA GLY A 188 6.14 -6.66 -17.03
C GLY A 188 5.31 -5.39 -17.11
N VAL A 189 4.68 -5.09 -18.25
CA VAL A 189 3.84 -3.91 -18.44
C VAL A 189 2.38 -4.30 -18.43
N ILE A 190 1.62 -3.71 -17.52
CA ILE A 190 0.16 -3.83 -17.46
C ILE A 190 -0.43 -2.58 -18.10
N VAL A 191 -1.29 -2.79 -19.10
CA VAL A 191 -1.98 -1.72 -19.83
C VAL A 191 -3.44 -1.65 -19.43
N GLU A 192 -3.91 -0.45 -19.14
CA GLU A 192 -5.30 -0.13 -18.82
C GLU A 192 -5.86 0.78 -19.93
N ASP A 193 -6.84 0.31 -20.68
CA ASP A 193 -7.49 1.10 -21.73
C ASP A 193 -8.51 2.07 -21.08
N GLY A 194 -8.30 3.38 -21.23
CA GLY A 194 -9.20 4.43 -20.75
C GLY A 194 -9.86 5.24 -21.88
N PRO A 195 -10.87 6.07 -21.56
CA PRO A 195 -11.51 6.97 -22.53
C PRO A 195 -10.55 8.00 -23.14
N ASP A 196 -9.50 8.38 -22.40
CA ASP A 196 -8.47 9.33 -22.83
C ASP A 196 -7.24 8.65 -23.49
N GLY A 197 -7.31 7.32 -23.68
CA GLY A 197 -6.23 6.50 -24.21
C GLY A 197 -5.71 5.47 -23.20
N PRO A 198 -4.75 4.62 -23.62
CA PRO A 198 -4.17 3.61 -22.75
C PRO A 198 -3.20 4.24 -21.74
N THR A 199 -3.37 3.91 -20.46
CA THR A 199 -2.36 4.12 -19.42
C THR A 199 -1.62 2.81 -19.16
N TRP A 200 -0.44 2.89 -18.57
CA TRP A 200 0.35 1.70 -18.25
C TRP A 200 1.16 1.86 -16.97
N ARG A 201 1.40 0.72 -16.32
CA ARG A 201 2.24 0.59 -15.13
C ARG A 201 3.11 -0.66 -15.23
N LEU A 202 4.18 -0.69 -14.45
CA LEU A 202 4.96 -1.90 -14.22
C LEU A 202 4.15 -2.86 -13.33
N ALA A 203 4.33 -4.16 -13.56
CA ALA A 203 3.70 -5.25 -12.81
C ALA A 203 4.23 -5.37 -11.38
#